data_AF-A0A3M1EW45-F1
#
_entry.id   AF-A0A3M1EW45-F1
#
_cell.length_a   1.000
_cell.length_b   1.000
_cell.length_c   1.000
_cell.angle_alpha   90.00
_cell.angle_beta   90.00
_cell.angle_gamma   90.00
#
_symmetry.space_group_name_H-M   'P 1'
#
loop_
_entity.id
_entity.type
_entity.pdbx_description
1 polymer ?
#
loop_
_entity_poly.entity_id
_entity_poly.type
_entity_poly.pdbx_seq_one_letter_code
_entity_poly.pdbx_strand_id
1 'polypeptide(L)'
;GPVVAMDWGLAASITYLTAGRVTPIEVFGYDWGDTTPFEQIVRAHLKPEQTLFLWRAPEETIFHRSEEFQAMYRPLKLEEDILAAFYERSGRPVLGVTVLVPQGTARNRP
;
A
#
# COMPACT_ATOMS: atom_id res chain seq x y z
N GLY A 1 8.82 9.53 -3.70
CA GLY A 1 9.40 8.64 -2.69
C GLY A 1 9.29 7.20 -3.15
N PRO A 2 9.68 6.22 -2.31
CA PRO A 2 9.43 4.80 -2.61
C PRO A 2 7.94 4.50 -2.79
N VAL A 3 7.64 3.49 -3.59
CA VAL A 3 6.30 2.91 -3.74
C VAL A 3 6.36 1.49 -3.20
N VAL A 4 5.44 1.15 -2.30
CA VAL A 4 5.34 -0.18 -1.70
C VAL A 4 4.04 -0.81 -2.17
N ALA A 5 4.15 -1.96 -2.83
CA ALA A 5 3.01 -2.72 -3.32
C ALA A 5 2.50 -3.64 -2.20
N MET A 6 1.33 -3.29 -1.64
CA MET A 6 0.69 -3.92 -0.48
C MET A 6 -0.22 -5.09 -0.85
N ASP A 7 -0.04 -5.66 -2.03
CA ASP A 7 -0.65 -6.94 -2.41
C ASP A 7 0.21 -7.62 -3.49
N TRP A 8 -0.01 -8.91 -3.69
CA TRP A 8 0.79 -9.72 -4.61
C TRP A 8 0.50 -9.39 -6.09
N GLY A 9 1.56 -9.39 -6.91
CA GLY A 9 1.48 -9.30 -8.37
C GLY A 9 1.33 -7.88 -8.90
N LEU A 10 1.45 -6.86 -8.04
CA LEU A 10 1.35 -5.46 -8.44
C LEU A 10 2.69 -4.95 -8.99
N ALA A 11 3.82 -5.30 -8.36
CA ALA A 11 5.10 -4.66 -8.65
C ALA A 11 5.56 -4.88 -10.10
N ALA A 12 5.47 -6.11 -10.61
CA ALA A 12 5.85 -6.44 -11.99
C ALA A 12 4.99 -5.69 -13.00
N SER A 13 3.67 -5.68 -12.81
CA SER A 13 2.71 -5.03 -13.69
C SER A 13 2.96 -3.51 -13.78
N ILE A 14 3.20 -2.86 -12.64
CA ILE A 14 3.46 -1.42 -12.58
C ILE A 14 4.80 -1.09 -13.22
N THR A 15 5.84 -1.89 -12.92
CA THR A 15 7.16 -1.71 -13.53
C THR A 15 7.07 -1.79 -15.04
N TYR A 16 6.35 -2.78 -15.57
CA TYR A 16 6.14 -2.94 -17.00
C TYR A 16 5.37 -1.76 -17.62
N LEU A 17 4.20 -1.43 -17.07
CA LEU A 17 3.33 -0.36 -17.59
C LEU A 17 3.96 1.03 -17.52
N THR A 18 4.88 1.25 -16.57
CA THR A 18 5.59 2.53 -16.42
C THR A 18 6.93 2.58 -17.14
N ALA A 19 7.30 1.52 -17.87
CA ALA A 19 8.61 1.34 -18.49
C ALA A 19 9.76 1.57 -17.49
N GLY A 20 9.62 1.03 -16.28
CA GLY A 20 10.63 1.12 -15.22
C GLY A 20 10.72 2.48 -14.52
N ARG A 21 9.88 3.46 -14.85
CA ARG A 21 9.85 4.76 -14.14
C ARG A 21 9.35 4.63 -12.70
N VAL A 22 8.54 3.61 -12.43
CA VAL A 22 8.11 3.25 -11.08
C VAL A 22 8.41 1.78 -10.86
N THR A 23 9.25 1.48 -9.87
CA THR A 23 9.62 0.11 -9.49
C THR A 23 9.19 -0.14 -8.04
N PRO A 24 7.95 -0.61 -7.81
CA PRO A 24 7.46 -0.83 -6.46
C PRO A 24 8.23 -1.94 -5.74
N ILE A 25 8.34 -1.80 -4.42
CA ILE A 25 8.81 -2.85 -3.53
C ILE A 25 7.62 -3.77 -3.24
N GLU A 26 7.69 -5.01 -3.66
CA GLU A 26 6.64 -6.01 -3.38
C GLU A 26 6.83 -6.54 -1.95
N VAL A 27 5.84 -6.32 -1.07
CA VAL A 27 5.93 -6.78 0.34
C VAL A 27 5.41 -8.20 0.54
N PHE A 28 4.81 -8.79 -0.50
CA PHE A 28 4.28 -10.15 -0.47
C PHE A 28 5.20 -11.11 -1.21
N GLY A 29 5.59 -12.17 -0.52
CA GLY A 29 6.27 -13.33 -1.09
C GLY A 29 5.32 -14.52 -1.23
N TYR A 30 5.88 -15.67 -1.59
CA TYR A 30 5.12 -16.92 -1.72
C TYR A 30 4.76 -17.60 -0.38
N ASP A 31 5.17 -17.02 0.76
CA ASP A 31 4.86 -17.56 2.08
C ASP A 31 3.59 -16.91 2.64
N TRP A 32 2.56 -17.75 2.78
CA TRP A 32 1.20 -17.34 3.14
C TRP A 32 1.04 -17.13 4.64
N GLY A 33 1.87 -17.79 5.47
CA GLY A 33 1.71 -17.82 6.92
C GLY A 33 2.69 -16.94 7.69
N ASP A 34 3.87 -16.66 7.14
CA ASP A 34 4.87 -15.81 7.80
C ASP A 34 4.68 -14.34 7.44
N THR A 35 4.27 -13.53 8.42
CA THR A 35 4.16 -12.08 8.29
C THR A 35 5.47 -11.35 8.55
N THR A 36 6.50 -12.03 9.06
CA THR A 36 7.78 -11.42 9.45
C THR A 36 8.43 -10.65 8.29
N PRO A 37 8.54 -11.21 7.06
CA PRO A 37 9.13 -10.47 5.95
C PRO A 37 8.32 -9.24 5.56
N PHE A 38 6.99 -9.35 5.56
CA PHE A 38 6.08 -8.23 5.31
C PHE A 38 6.29 -7.12 6.33
N GLU A 39 6.29 -7.44 7.62
CA GLU A 39 6.48 -6.46 8.68
C GLU A 39 7.85 -5.79 8.59
N GLN A 40 8.92 -6.55 8.34
CA GLN A 40 10.27 -6.00 8.22
C GLN A 40 10.39 -4.97 7.09
N ILE A 41 9.87 -5.31 5.90
CA ILE A 41 9.91 -4.39 4.77
C ILE A 41 9.06 -3.16 5.08
N VAL A 42 7.82 -3.35 5.52
CA VAL A 42 6.89 -2.25 5.78
C VAL A 42 7.42 -1.30 6.85
N ARG A 43 7.96 -1.80 7.96
CA ARG A 43 8.52 -0.99 9.06
C ARG A 43 9.61 -0.04 8.58
N ALA A 44 10.44 -0.44 7.62
CA ALA A 44 11.47 0.43 7.04
C ALA A 44 10.89 1.64 6.28
N HIS A 45 9.61 1.57 5.91
CA HIS A 45 8.91 2.52 5.05
C HIS A 45 7.83 3.35 5.76
N LEU A 46 7.62 3.19 7.07
CA LEU A 46 6.65 3.96 7.88
C LEU A 46 7.14 5.38 8.19
N LYS A 47 7.45 6.14 7.13
CA LYS A 47 7.87 7.54 7.23
C LYS A 47 6.74 8.44 6.71
N PRO A 48 6.26 9.41 7.50
CA PRO A 48 5.16 10.26 7.08
C PRO A 48 5.52 11.04 5.80
N GLU A 49 4.56 11.12 4.89
CA GLU A 49 4.60 11.87 3.62
C GLU A 49 5.68 11.43 2.61
N GLN A 50 6.41 10.34 2.89
CA GLN A 50 7.55 9.92 2.07
C GLN A 50 7.29 8.68 1.22
N THR A 51 6.49 7.73 1.72
CA THR A 51 6.22 6.46 1.05
C THR A 51 4.78 6.40 0.54
N LEU A 52 4.61 5.96 -0.71
CA LEU A 52 3.30 5.63 -1.25
C LEU A 52 3.03 4.14 -1.05
N PHE A 53 1.88 3.82 -0.48
CA PHE A 53 1.40 2.45 -0.30
C PHE A 53 0.32 2.19 -1.34
N LEU A 54 0.55 1.22 -2.21
CA LEU A 54 -0.37 0.85 -3.26
C LEU A 54 -1.14 -0.40 -2.85
N TRP A 55 -2.45 -0.27 -2.82
CA TRP A 55 -3.39 -1.29 -2.42
C TRP A 55 -4.20 -1.78 -3.60
N ARG A 56 -4.61 -3.04 -3.54
CA ARG A 56 -5.69 -3.58 -4.34
C ARG A 56 -7.03 -3.30 -3.66
N ALA A 57 -8.10 -3.21 -4.45
CA ALA A 57 -9.45 -3.11 -3.91
C ALA A 57 -9.76 -4.31 -2.99
N PRO A 58 -10.49 -4.12 -1.88
CA PRO A 58 -10.73 -5.16 -0.89
C PRO A 58 -11.31 -6.47 -1.44
N GLU A 59 -12.15 -6.38 -2.47
CA GLU A 59 -12.81 -7.52 -3.11
C GLU A 59 -11.86 -8.36 -3.99
N GLU A 60 -10.71 -7.80 -4.31
CA GLU A 60 -9.70 -8.39 -5.19
C GLU A 60 -8.40 -8.73 -4.43
N THR A 61 -8.28 -8.26 -3.18
CA THR A 61 -7.11 -8.46 -2.31
C THR A 61 -6.84 -9.94 -2.10
N ILE A 62 -5.60 -10.37 -2.36
CA ILE A 62 -5.19 -11.76 -2.12
C ILE A 62 -4.82 -11.96 -0.65
N PHE A 63 -4.18 -10.96 -0.04
CA PHE A 63 -3.78 -10.99 1.37
C PHE A 63 -4.39 -9.83 2.16
N HIS A 64 -5.35 -10.13 3.04
CA HIS A 64 -5.99 -9.15 3.91
C HIS A 64 -5.08 -8.72 5.08
N ARG A 65 -4.01 -7.96 4.81
CA ARG A 65 -3.05 -7.49 5.84
C ARG A 65 -3.20 -6.03 6.26
N SER A 66 -4.38 -5.46 6.06
CA SER A 66 -4.65 -4.08 6.46
C SER A 66 -4.56 -3.90 7.97
N GLU A 67 -5.04 -4.87 8.76
CA GLU A 67 -4.98 -4.79 10.22
C GLU A 67 -3.55 -4.82 10.75
N GLU A 68 -2.70 -5.70 10.23
CA GLU A 68 -1.28 -5.79 10.57
C GLU A 68 -0.54 -4.51 10.18
N PHE A 69 -0.85 -3.96 8.99
CA PHE A 69 -0.32 -2.66 8.58
C PHE A 69 -0.68 -1.56 9.58
N GLN A 70 -1.96 -1.48 9.94
CA GLN A 70 -2.47 -0.49 10.89
C GLN A 70 -1.84 -0.65 12.28
N ALA A 71 -1.65 -1.88 12.74
CA ALA A 71 -0.99 -2.16 14.01
C ALA A 71 0.46 -1.63 14.05
N MET A 72 1.16 -1.58 12.92
CA MET A 72 2.53 -1.08 12.86
C MET A 72 2.65 0.44 12.93
N TYR A 73 1.76 1.19 12.27
CA TYR A 73 1.88 2.65 12.21
C TYR A 73 1.12 3.39 13.32
N ARG A 74 0.07 2.80 13.89
CA ARG A 74 -0.74 3.44 14.96
C ARG A 74 0.09 3.88 16.19
N PRO A 75 1.04 3.08 16.71
CA PRO A 75 1.92 3.50 17.82
C PRO A 75 2.77 4.74 17.49
N LEU A 76 3.00 5.01 16.21
CA LEU A 76 3.75 6.17 15.72
C LEU A 76 2.87 7.43 15.59
N LYS A 77 1.59 7.36 15.98
CA LYS A 77 0.60 8.45 15.83
C LYS A 77 0.46 8.90 14.37
N LEU A 78 0.43 7.93 13.47
CA LEU A 78 0.18 8.12 12.04
C LEU A 78 -1.22 7.62 11.68
N GLU A 79 -1.72 8.08 10.55
CA GLU A 79 -2.92 7.58 9.90
C GLU A 79 -2.73 7.58 8.37
N GLU A 80 -3.62 6.88 7.67
CA GLU A 80 -3.61 6.84 6.21
C GLU A 80 -4.39 8.03 5.64
N ASP A 81 -3.79 8.71 4.67
CA ASP A 81 -4.49 9.65 3.79
C ASP A 81 -4.60 9.03 2.39
N ILE A 82 -5.82 9.03 1.84
CA ILE A 82 -6.08 8.54 0.47
C ILE A 82 -5.64 9.63 -0.51
N LEU A 83 -4.66 9.30 -1.36
CA LEU A 83 -4.16 10.19 -2.40
C LEU A 83 -4.86 9.96 -3.74
N ALA A 84 -5.21 8.72 -4.04
CA ALA A 84 -5.91 8.35 -5.26
C ALA A 84 -6.65 7.03 -5.11
N ALA A 85 -7.79 6.93 -5.78
CA ALA A 85 -8.48 5.68 -6.04
C ALA A 85 -8.66 5.51 -7.55
N PHE A 86 -8.49 4.28 -8.04
CA PHE A 86 -8.62 3.94 -9.45
C PHE A 86 -9.75 2.94 -9.64
N TYR A 87 -10.56 3.19 -10.67
CA TYR A 87 -11.79 2.45 -10.91
C TYR A 87 -11.81 1.87 -12.32
N GLU A 88 -12.51 0.75 -12.48
CA GLU A 88 -12.97 0.27 -13.78
C GLU A 88 -14.04 1.21 -14.36
N ARG A 89 -14.33 1.03 -15.65
CA ARG A 89 -15.45 1.74 -16.32
C ARG A 89 -16.81 1.51 -15.66
N SER A 90 -16.97 0.38 -14.95
CA SER A 90 -18.16 0.04 -14.17
C SER A 90 -18.32 0.88 -12.90
N GLY A 91 -17.30 1.63 -12.50
CA GLY A 91 -17.24 2.31 -11.20
C GLY A 91 -16.72 1.43 -10.05
N ARG A 92 -16.33 0.18 -10.34
CA ARG A 92 -15.74 -0.72 -9.35
C ARG A 92 -14.30 -0.31 -9.02
N PRO A 93 -13.91 -0.18 -7.73
CA PRO A 93 -12.53 0.12 -7.37
C PRO A 93 -11.61 -1.03 -7.76
N VAL A 94 -10.37 -0.71 -8.12
CA VAL A 94 -9.33 -1.69 -8.47
C VAL A 94 -8.07 -1.46 -7.65
N LEU A 95 -7.64 -0.20 -7.51
CA LEU A 95 -6.43 0.17 -6.80
C LEU A 95 -6.67 1.41 -5.95
N GLY A 96 -5.97 1.49 -4.82
CA GLY A 96 -5.90 2.68 -3.97
C GLY A 96 -4.46 3.05 -3.65
N VAL A 97 -4.16 4.35 -3.57
CA VAL A 97 -2.86 4.85 -3.15
C VAL A 97 -3.05 5.61 -1.85
N THR A 98 -2.40 5.14 -0.79
CA THR A 98 -2.35 5.84 0.50
C THR A 98 -0.95 6.35 0.79
N VAL A 99 -0.89 7.36 1.64
CA VAL A 99 0.34 7.84 2.29
C VAL A 99 0.09 7.92 3.78
N LEU A 100 1.12 7.73 4.59
CA LEU A 100 1.01 7.96 6.02
C LEU A 100 1.21 9.44 6.33
N VAL A 101 0.33 10.00 7.15
CA VAL A 101 0.39 11.38 7.62
C VAL A 101 0.27 11.39 9.15
N PRO A 102 0.66 12.48 9.84
CA PRO A 102 0.38 12.63 11.25
C PRO A 102 -1.11 12.45 11.56
N GLN A 103 -1.43 11.80 12.67
CA GLN A 103 -2.82 11.58 13.07
C GLN A 103 -3.60 12.90 13.18
N GLY A 104 -4.83 12.91 12.65
CA GLY A 104 -5.70 14.09 12.59
C GLY A 104 -5.41 15.05 11.42
N THR A 105 -4.60 14.63 10.44
CA THR A 105 -4.23 15.48 9.29
C THR A 105 -4.63 14.90 7.93
N ALA A 106 -5.11 13.65 7.88
CA ALA A 106 -5.62 13.05 6.66
C ALA A 106 -6.80 13.83 6.10
N ARG A 107 -6.82 13.93 4.78
CA ARG A 107 -7.87 14.64 4.02
C ARG A 107 -8.88 13.69 3.42
N ASN A 108 -8.47 12.45 3.16
CA ASN A 108 -9.23 11.37 2.55
C ASN A 108 -10.04 11.87 1.36
N ARG A 109 -9.33 12.43 0.37
CA ARG A 109 -10.00 12.98 -0.81
C ARG A 109 -10.61 11.83 -1.63
N PRO A 110 -11.90 11.93 -2.00
CA PRO A 110 -12.55 10.95 -2.85
C PRO A 110 -12.02 10.98 -4.28
#